data_AF-A0A834YMI8-F1
#
_entry.id   AF-A0A834YMI8-F1
#
_cell.length_a   1.000
_cell.length_b   1.000
_cell.length_c   1.000
_cell.angle_alpha   90.00
_cell.angle_beta   90.00
_cell.angle_gamma   90.00
#
_symmetry.space_group_name_H-M   'P 1'
#
loop_
_entity.id
_entity.type
_entity.pdbx_description
1 polymer ?
#
loop_
_entity_poly.entity_id
_entity_poly.type
_entity_poly.pdbx_seq_one_letter_code
_entity_poly.pdbx_strand_id
1 'polypeptide(L)'
;MLTHGPKGSMLGGPYRAATSEFLSLSVLHKLSQLCFFINGVLLLCLDYWMVLKEIHDFCRNSSSSSLFLRYLQNKADSFGGNFSTQKRISYFDHNDDRFDVPCGFMKEFPVSTSDRIAMENCEGVVLVSAIFGDHDKIRQPRGLGSKTQETVCFFMFVDDITFKALKSHNILVKKLLENKIGAWRIVRVSGNLLYENPAMNGVIPKHLIHRLFPNSKFSIWLDAKLQLMVDPLLLIHSLVISENVDMAIAKHPYYLHTMEEAMATARWKKWGDVDSLKTQMETYCENGLQPWTPEKLPYTSDVPDSALILRKHGLGSNLFSCLLFNELEAFNPRDQLAFAFVRDQMKPKIKLNMFEVEVFEQIAMEYRHNLKHGRGSFRDGSKSRRASSDLFVNGSCSRCERYMLEMWGESHD
;
A
#
# COMPACT_ATOMS: atom_id res chain seq x y z
N MET A 1 12.39 45.45 41.38
CA MET A 1 11.05 45.94 41.77
C MET A 1 10.06 45.30 40.80
N LEU A 2 9.53 44.08 40.96
CA LEU A 2 8.94 43.41 42.13
C LEU A 2 7.87 44.24 42.83
N THR A 3 6.60 43.89 42.60
CA THR A 3 5.49 43.76 43.57
C THR A 3 4.40 42.90 42.88
N HIS A 4 4.28 41.60 43.16
CA HIS A 4 3.55 40.89 44.24
C HIS A 4 2.04 40.70 43.99
N GLY A 5 1.64 39.41 43.88
CA GLY A 5 0.27 38.89 43.66
C GLY A 5 -0.62 38.85 44.92
N PRO A 6 -1.71 38.03 44.92
CA PRO A 6 -1.63 36.63 45.38
C PRO A 6 -2.44 35.65 44.48
N LYS A 7 -1.95 34.42 44.19
CA LYS A 7 -2.16 33.15 44.91
C LYS A 7 -3.63 32.82 45.30
N GLY A 8 -4.16 31.79 44.65
CA GLY A 8 -5.36 31.04 45.03
C GLY A 8 -5.46 29.72 44.25
N SER A 9 -4.92 28.67 44.86
CA SER A 9 -4.97 27.24 44.46
C SER A 9 -6.23 26.54 45.01
N MET A 10 -6.45 25.28 44.59
CA MET A 10 -7.36 24.23 45.14
C MET A 10 -8.75 24.17 44.47
N LEU A 11 -9.34 23.06 44.00
CA LEU A 11 -9.20 21.58 44.03
C LEU A 11 -9.99 21.06 42.79
N GLY A 12 -9.83 19.89 42.17
CA GLY A 12 -9.44 18.57 42.67
C GLY A 12 -10.62 17.57 42.64
N GLY A 13 -10.88 16.95 41.47
CA GLY A 13 -11.57 15.65 41.28
C GLY A 13 -13.11 15.62 41.27
N PRO A 14 -13.73 14.44 41.05
CA PRO A 14 -13.52 13.47 39.96
C PRO A 14 -14.86 13.06 39.31
N TYR A 15 -14.90 12.76 38.01
CA TYR A 15 -15.98 11.91 37.47
C TYR A 15 -15.43 10.76 36.65
N ARG A 16 -15.86 9.59 37.09
CA ARG A 16 -15.42 8.24 36.78
C ARG A 16 -15.58 7.85 35.31
N ALA A 17 -14.59 7.07 34.89
CA ALA A 17 -14.70 6.03 33.88
C ALA A 17 -15.96 5.17 34.06
N ALA A 18 -16.68 4.95 32.97
CA ALA A 18 -17.41 3.71 32.71
C ALA A 18 -17.68 3.57 31.20
N THR A 19 -17.08 2.52 30.65
CA THR A 19 -17.61 1.64 29.60
C THR A 19 -17.92 2.23 28.22
N SER A 20 -16.95 2.06 27.32
CA SER A 20 -17.15 1.82 25.89
C SER A 20 -16.08 0.82 25.41
N GLU A 21 -15.91 -0.28 26.15
CA GLU A 21 -15.08 -1.45 25.79
C GLU A 21 -15.94 -2.48 25.05
N PHE A 22 -16.46 -2.18 23.86
CA PHE A 22 -17.03 -3.21 22.98
C PHE A 22 -17.08 -2.60 21.59
N LEU A 23 -16.05 -2.82 20.76
CA LEU A 23 -16.02 -2.78 19.28
C LEU A 23 -14.59 -2.55 18.75
N SER A 24 -13.67 -3.48 19.01
CA SER A 24 -12.39 -3.64 18.25
C SER A 24 -11.69 -5.01 18.51
N LEU A 25 -12.32 -5.91 19.28
CA LEU A 25 -11.75 -7.17 19.77
C LEU A 25 -11.58 -8.29 18.72
N SER A 26 -11.98 -8.12 17.46
CA SER A 26 -11.96 -9.20 16.46
C SER A 26 -10.66 -9.32 15.64
N VAL A 27 -9.81 -8.28 15.63
CA VAL A 27 -8.59 -8.26 14.78
C VAL A 27 -7.31 -8.16 15.61
N LEU A 28 -7.32 -7.46 16.74
CA LEU A 28 -6.23 -7.48 17.75
C LEU A 28 -6.05 -8.86 18.41
N HIS A 29 -7.02 -9.76 18.26
CA HIS A 29 -6.98 -11.15 18.73
C HIS A 29 -6.18 -12.10 17.82
N LYS A 30 -5.78 -11.67 16.60
CA LYS A 30 -5.27 -12.60 15.56
C LYS A 30 -3.77 -12.54 15.27
N LEU A 31 -3.00 -11.69 15.93
CA LEU A 31 -1.57 -11.52 15.64
C LEU A 31 -0.61 -11.88 16.77
N SER A 32 -1.14 -12.43 17.87
CA SER A 32 -0.38 -12.59 19.10
C SER A 32 0.13 -13.99 19.35
N GLN A 33 0.38 -14.81 18.31
CA GLN A 33 1.03 -16.09 18.57
C GLN A 33 2.00 -16.59 17.49
N LEU A 34 3.13 -15.89 17.47
CA LEU A 34 4.49 -16.46 17.55
C LEU A 34 4.91 -16.74 19.03
N CYS A 35 3.95 -17.08 19.89
CA CYS A 35 3.98 -16.98 21.36
C CYS A 35 4.07 -15.54 21.89
N PHE A 36 2.93 -14.94 22.25
CA PHE A 36 2.85 -13.75 23.11
C PHE A 36 1.77 -13.90 24.20
N PHE A 37 2.04 -13.30 25.37
CA PHE A 37 1.03 -13.09 26.42
C PHE A 37 0.16 -11.87 26.06
N ILE A 38 -1.16 -12.04 26.04
CA ILE A 38 -2.13 -10.93 26.03
C ILE A 38 -3.05 -11.10 27.25
N ASN A 39 -3.11 -10.08 28.11
CA ASN A 39 -3.99 -9.98 29.27
C ASN A 39 -4.01 -11.22 30.20
N GLY A 40 -2.86 -11.88 30.39
CA GLY A 40 -2.66 -12.87 31.45
C GLY A 40 -3.29 -14.25 31.22
N VAL A 41 -3.85 -14.54 30.03
CA VAL A 41 -4.37 -15.89 29.69
C VAL A 41 -3.54 -16.50 28.55
N LEU A 42 -2.96 -17.68 28.80
CA LEU A 42 -2.18 -18.49 27.86
C LEU A 42 -3.13 -19.27 26.92
N LEU A 43 -2.95 -19.19 25.60
CA LEU A 43 -3.88 -19.80 24.64
C LEU A 43 -3.15 -20.44 23.42
N LEU A 44 -2.52 -21.61 23.63
CA LEU A 44 -2.01 -22.63 22.68
C LEU A 44 -1.32 -22.20 21.36
N CYS A 45 0.01 -22.39 21.32
CA CYS A 45 0.92 -22.19 20.20
C CYS A 45 0.38 -22.65 18.83
N LEU A 46 0.36 -21.76 17.82
CA LEU A 46 0.26 -22.18 16.42
C LEU A 46 1.51 -23.00 16.08
N ASP A 47 1.30 -24.24 15.66
CA ASP A 47 2.37 -25.06 15.14
C ASP A 47 2.79 -24.49 13.78
N TYR A 48 3.99 -23.92 13.70
CA TYR A 48 4.57 -23.39 12.46
C TYR A 48 4.51 -24.40 11.31
N TRP A 49 4.54 -25.70 11.62
CA TRP A 49 4.36 -26.77 10.64
C TRP A 49 2.95 -26.81 10.02
N MET A 50 1.92 -26.53 10.81
CA MET A 50 0.54 -26.40 10.32
C MET A 50 0.44 -25.25 9.31
N VAL A 51 0.97 -24.09 9.68
CA VAL A 51 0.98 -22.89 8.82
C VAL A 51 1.66 -23.17 7.48
N LEU A 52 2.84 -23.78 7.53
CA LEU A 52 3.59 -24.14 6.34
C LEU A 52 2.81 -25.12 5.46
N LYS A 53 2.20 -26.15 6.08
CA LYS A 53 1.40 -27.15 5.37
C LYS A 53 0.21 -26.51 4.66
N GLU A 54 -0.55 -25.65 5.34
CA GLU A 54 -1.70 -24.97 4.75
C GLU A 54 -1.31 -24.08 3.57
N ILE A 55 -0.23 -23.29 3.71
CA ILE A 55 0.28 -22.46 2.61
C ILE A 55 0.68 -23.34 1.42
N HIS A 56 1.39 -24.45 1.67
CA HIS A 56 1.77 -25.40 0.62
C HIS A 56 0.55 -26.03 -0.06
N ASP A 57 -0.49 -26.38 0.70
CA ASP A 57 -1.73 -26.95 0.17
C ASP A 57 -2.50 -25.92 -0.69
N PHE A 58 -2.55 -24.64 -0.26
CA PHE A 58 -3.07 -23.56 -1.10
C PHE A 58 -2.28 -23.44 -2.43
N CYS A 59 -0.95 -23.56 -2.36
CA CYS A 59 -0.11 -23.45 -3.55
C CYS A 59 -0.33 -24.62 -4.53
N ARG A 60 -0.52 -25.84 -4.03
CA ARG A 60 -0.78 -27.05 -4.85
C ARG A 60 -2.19 -27.09 -5.43
N ASN A 61 -3.20 -26.79 -4.62
CA ASN A 61 -4.61 -26.92 -5.00
C ASN A 61 -5.10 -25.82 -5.96
N SER A 62 -4.31 -24.75 -6.12
CA SER A 62 -4.59 -23.65 -7.07
C SER A 62 -4.40 -24.03 -8.55
N SER A 63 -4.18 -25.32 -8.87
CA SER A 63 -3.93 -25.82 -10.21
C SER A 63 -5.18 -26.10 -11.04
N SER A 64 -6.41 -25.96 -10.50
CA SER A 64 -7.60 -26.52 -11.15
C SER A 64 -8.81 -25.59 -11.43
N SER A 65 -8.93 -24.35 -10.91
CA SER A 65 -10.24 -23.65 -11.09
C SER A 65 -10.36 -22.13 -10.89
N SER A 66 -9.29 -21.37 -10.63
CA SER A 66 -9.46 -19.91 -10.55
C SER A 66 -9.51 -19.29 -11.95
N LEU A 67 -10.63 -18.66 -12.32
CA LEU A 67 -10.74 -17.76 -13.48
C LEU A 67 -9.62 -16.73 -13.40
N PHE A 68 -8.56 -16.91 -14.19
CA PHE A 68 -7.41 -16.00 -14.21
C PHE A 68 -7.82 -14.72 -14.92
N LEU A 69 -7.59 -13.58 -14.28
CA LEU A 69 -7.78 -12.28 -14.90
C LEU A 69 -6.91 -12.19 -16.15
N ARG A 70 -7.52 -11.88 -17.29
CA ARG A 70 -6.82 -11.68 -18.56
C ARG A 70 -6.41 -10.23 -18.71
N TYR A 71 -5.23 -10.01 -19.26
CA TYR A 71 -4.62 -8.70 -19.35
C TYR A 71 -4.45 -8.26 -20.80
N LEU A 72 -4.70 -6.99 -21.05
CA LEU A 72 -4.54 -6.40 -22.38
C LEU A 72 -3.06 -6.45 -22.81
N GLN A 73 -2.77 -7.04 -23.97
CA GLN A 73 -1.40 -7.28 -24.49
C GLN A 73 -0.96 -6.28 -25.57
N ASN A 74 -1.59 -5.11 -25.65
CA ASN A 74 -1.28 -4.14 -26.70
C ASN A 74 0.04 -3.42 -26.41
N LYS A 75 0.94 -3.38 -27.40
CA LYS A 75 2.16 -2.56 -27.32
C LYS A 75 1.79 -1.08 -27.48
N ALA A 76 2.28 -0.24 -26.56
CA ALA A 76 2.09 1.21 -26.58
C ALA A 76 3.36 1.94 -26.15
N ASP A 77 3.41 3.25 -26.34
CA ASP A 77 4.56 4.08 -25.95
C ASP A 77 4.68 4.27 -24.43
N SER A 78 3.53 4.29 -23.74
CA SER A 78 3.43 4.35 -22.27
C SER A 78 3.32 2.95 -21.67
N PHE A 79 3.69 2.81 -20.39
CA PHE A 79 3.66 1.51 -19.73
C PHE A 79 2.23 1.03 -19.40
N GLY A 80 1.33 1.92 -18.96
CA GLY A 80 -0.05 1.58 -18.62
C GLY A 80 -1.11 2.02 -19.64
N GLY A 81 -0.74 2.75 -20.68
CA GLY A 81 -1.62 3.13 -21.79
C GLY A 81 -2.22 4.54 -21.69
N ASN A 82 -2.18 5.19 -20.51
CA ASN A 82 -2.70 6.55 -20.31
C ASN A 82 -4.13 6.76 -20.82
N PHE A 83 -5.07 5.96 -20.31
CA PHE A 83 -6.47 5.97 -20.74
C PHE A 83 -7.28 7.15 -20.21
N SER A 84 -8.30 7.58 -20.96
CA SER A 84 -9.29 8.56 -20.50
C SER A 84 -10.12 8.03 -19.32
N THR A 85 -10.69 8.94 -18.52
CA THR A 85 -11.50 8.60 -17.34
C THR A 85 -12.62 7.60 -17.66
N GLN A 86 -13.42 7.88 -18.70
CA GLN A 86 -14.52 6.99 -19.10
C GLN A 86 -14.01 5.61 -19.52
N LYS A 87 -12.85 5.55 -20.20
CA LYS A 87 -12.26 4.28 -20.60
C LYS A 87 -11.78 3.49 -19.39
N ARG A 88 -11.14 4.12 -18.39
CA ARG A 88 -10.72 3.43 -17.16
C ARG A 88 -11.91 2.90 -16.37
N ILE A 89 -12.93 3.73 -16.14
CA ILE A 89 -14.15 3.35 -15.41
C ILE A 89 -14.88 2.18 -16.10
N SER A 90 -14.84 2.10 -17.44
CA SER A 90 -15.47 0.99 -18.17
C SER A 90 -14.93 -0.40 -17.81
N TYR A 91 -13.75 -0.49 -17.18
CA TYR A 91 -13.15 -1.75 -16.74
C TYR A 91 -13.48 -2.12 -15.27
N PHE A 92 -14.21 -1.27 -14.54
CA PHE A 92 -14.50 -1.52 -13.12
C PHE A 92 -15.52 -2.65 -12.93
N ASP A 93 -16.41 -2.87 -13.90
CA ASP A 93 -17.34 -3.99 -13.90
C ASP A 93 -16.76 -5.17 -14.69
N HIS A 94 -16.22 -6.16 -13.98
CA HIS A 94 -15.64 -7.37 -14.53
C HIS A 94 -16.46 -8.62 -14.15
N ASN A 95 -17.78 -8.53 -14.33
CA ASN A 95 -18.66 -9.71 -14.19
C ASN A 95 -18.56 -10.67 -15.39
N ASP A 96 -18.13 -10.18 -16.55
CA ASP A 96 -17.90 -10.97 -17.75
C ASP A 96 -16.39 -11.21 -17.92
N ASP A 97 -15.99 -12.48 -17.79
CA ASP A 97 -14.60 -12.93 -17.91
C ASP A 97 -14.03 -12.78 -19.34
N ARG A 98 -14.86 -12.31 -20.29
CA ARG A 98 -14.51 -12.14 -21.70
C ARG A 98 -13.59 -10.95 -22.00
N PHE A 99 -13.41 -9.99 -21.10
CA PHE A 99 -12.65 -8.76 -21.37
C PHE A 99 -11.25 -8.74 -20.77
N ASP A 100 -10.28 -8.30 -21.57
CA ASP A 100 -8.91 -8.08 -21.13
C ASP A 100 -8.79 -6.74 -20.39
N VAL A 101 -8.25 -6.77 -19.16
CA VAL A 101 -8.11 -5.59 -18.31
C VAL A 101 -6.75 -4.91 -18.54
N PRO A 102 -6.70 -3.58 -18.75
CA PRO A 102 -5.44 -2.84 -18.79
C PRO A 102 -4.78 -2.88 -17.41
N CYS A 103 -3.51 -3.29 -17.36
CA CYS A 103 -2.83 -3.54 -16.09
C CYS A 103 -1.30 -3.40 -16.23
N GLY A 104 -0.85 -2.27 -16.79
CA GLY A 104 0.55 -2.07 -17.15
C GLY A 104 1.05 -3.02 -18.25
N PHE A 105 2.37 -3.04 -18.43
CA PHE A 105 3.09 -3.93 -19.36
C PHE A 105 2.78 -3.75 -20.85
N MET A 106 2.22 -2.60 -21.26
CA MET A 106 2.19 -2.22 -22.68
C MET A 106 3.58 -1.87 -23.22
N LYS A 107 4.48 -1.52 -22.29
CA LYS A 107 5.91 -1.43 -22.46
C LYS A 107 6.59 -2.43 -21.52
N GLU A 108 7.68 -3.05 -21.97
CA GLU A 108 8.39 -4.05 -21.17
C GLU A 108 8.97 -3.43 -19.88
N PHE A 109 8.85 -4.14 -18.77
CA PHE A 109 9.46 -3.74 -17.51
C PHE A 109 10.98 -4.00 -17.57
N PRO A 110 11.86 -2.99 -17.37
CA PRO A 110 13.24 -3.07 -17.82
C PRO A 110 14.17 -3.78 -16.80
N VAL A 111 13.96 -5.09 -16.65
CA VAL A 111 14.78 -5.99 -15.82
C VAL A 111 15.58 -6.96 -16.68
N SER A 112 16.66 -7.52 -16.12
CA SER A 112 17.48 -8.50 -16.82
C SER A 112 16.69 -9.80 -17.07
N THR A 113 17.03 -10.55 -18.13
CA THR A 113 16.43 -11.85 -18.41
C THR A 113 16.60 -12.83 -17.24
N SER A 114 17.75 -12.81 -16.56
CA SER A 114 18.00 -13.68 -15.40
C SER A 114 17.14 -13.31 -14.19
N ASP A 115 16.89 -12.02 -13.97
CA ASP A 115 15.97 -11.58 -12.91
C ASP A 115 14.52 -11.91 -13.27
N ARG A 116 14.11 -11.73 -14.53
CA ARG A 116 12.77 -12.12 -14.99
C ARG A 116 12.51 -13.62 -14.76
N ILE A 117 13.46 -14.48 -15.15
CA ILE A 117 13.37 -15.93 -14.91
C ILE A 117 13.29 -16.22 -13.40
N ALA A 118 14.09 -15.53 -12.57
CA ALA A 118 14.03 -15.71 -11.12
C ALA A 118 12.68 -15.26 -10.51
N MET A 119 12.06 -14.22 -11.06
CA MET A 119 10.74 -13.74 -10.66
C MET A 119 9.64 -14.71 -11.09
N GLU A 120 9.71 -15.25 -12.31
CA GLU A 120 8.81 -16.28 -12.81
C GLU A 120 8.92 -17.58 -12.02
N ASN A 121 10.12 -17.97 -11.60
CA ASN A 121 10.36 -19.19 -10.81
C ASN A 121 9.96 -19.05 -9.33
N CYS A 122 9.55 -17.86 -8.88
CA CYS A 122 9.08 -17.71 -7.50
C CYS A 122 7.67 -18.29 -7.35
N GLU A 123 7.61 -19.48 -6.77
CA GLU A 123 6.36 -20.17 -6.46
C GLU A 123 5.97 -19.92 -5.00
N GLY A 124 4.66 -19.79 -4.73
CA GLY A 124 4.16 -19.63 -3.37
C GLY A 124 4.11 -18.20 -2.87
N VAL A 125 5.08 -17.76 -2.06
CA VAL A 125 5.04 -16.43 -1.40
C VAL A 125 6.22 -15.57 -1.83
N VAL A 126 5.94 -14.33 -2.24
CA VAL A 126 6.98 -13.33 -2.54
C VAL A 126 6.87 -12.13 -1.59
N LEU A 127 7.99 -11.76 -0.95
CA LEU A 127 8.15 -10.48 -0.26
C LEU A 127 8.88 -9.51 -1.20
N VAL A 128 8.25 -8.37 -1.48
CA VAL A 128 8.74 -7.36 -2.41
C VAL A 128 8.90 -6.02 -1.71
N SER A 129 10.03 -5.36 -1.94
CA SER A 129 10.29 -3.97 -1.58
C SER A 129 10.94 -3.24 -2.75
N ALA A 130 11.02 -1.91 -2.71
CA ALA A 130 11.74 -1.15 -3.73
C ALA A 130 12.35 0.13 -3.18
N ILE A 131 13.53 0.48 -3.69
CA ILE A 131 14.21 1.74 -3.40
C ILE A 131 14.56 2.40 -4.72
N PHE A 132 13.86 3.48 -5.04
CA PHE A 132 14.16 4.34 -6.18
C PHE A 132 14.77 5.65 -5.65
N GLY A 133 15.70 6.26 -6.39
CA GLY A 133 16.28 7.56 -6.05
C GLY A 133 17.15 7.61 -4.78
N ASP A 134 17.63 6.48 -4.27
CA ASP A 134 18.42 6.37 -3.03
C ASP A 134 17.75 6.98 -1.79
N HIS A 135 16.40 6.94 -1.77
CA HIS A 135 15.60 7.54 -0.70
C HIS A 135 15.71 6.80 0.64
N ASP A 136 16.04 5.51 0.62
CA ASP A 136 16.01 4.63 1.79
C ASP A 136 17.23 3.74 1.91
N LYS A 137 17.38 3.10 3.08
CA LYS A 137 18.39 2.07 3.32
C LYS A 137 17.76 0.70 3.24
N ILE A 138 18.52 -0.28 2.75
CA ILE A 138 18.10 -1.68 2.78
C ILE A 138 17.95 -2.16 4.22
N ARG A 139 16.76 -2.68 4.56
CA ARG A 139 16.44 -3.28 5.86
C ARG A 139 16.24 -4.77 5.71
N GLN A 140 16.96 -5.59 6.47
CA GLN A 140 16.79 -7.03 6.45
C GLN A 140 15.58 -7.43 7.29
N PRO A 141 14.65 -8.27 6.80
CA PRO A 141 13.62 -8.85 7.65
C PRO A 141 14.24 -9.61 8.83
N ARG A 142 13.60 -9.57 10.00
CA ARG A 142 14.05 -10.25 11.22
C ARG A 142 13.11 -11.41 11.56
N GLY A 143 13.65 -12.37 12.32
CA GLY A 143 12.85 -13.49 12.82
C GLY A 143 12.44 -14.51 11.76
N LEU A 144 13.15 -14.60 10.64
CA LEU A 144 12.85 -15.58 9.58
C LEU A 144 13.15 -17.01 10.05
N GLY A 145 12.13 -17.88 9.98
CA GLY A 145 12.30 -19.32 10.15
C GLY A 145 13.19 -19.95 9.07
N SER A 146 13.77 -21.12 9.35
CA SER A 146 14.60 -21.84 8.38
C SER A 146 13.82 -22.22 7.12
N LYS A 147 12.57 -22.69 7.28
CA LYS A 147 11.70 -23.04 6.16
C LYS A 147 11.17 -21.83 5.40
N THR A 148 11.04 -20.68 6.06
CA THR A 148 10.67 -19.43 5.39
C THR A 148 11.69 -19.05 4.31
N GLN A 149 12.98 -19.29 4.55
CA GLN A 149 14.02 -19.02 3.55
C GLN A 149 13.99 -19.98 2.36
N GLU A 150 13.38 -21.16 2.52
CA GLU A 150 13.16 -22.13 1.44
C GLU A 150 11.88 -21.84 0.65
N THR A 151 10.83 -21.34 1.31
CA THR A 151 9.48 -21.16 0.74
C THR A 151 9.20 -19.74 0.24
N VAL A 152 9.84 -18.71 0.81
CA VAL A 152 9.56 -17.31 0.50
C VAL A 152 10.67 -16.72 -0.34
N CYS A 153 10.34 -16.09 -1.47
CA CYS A 153 11.31 -15.33 -2.25
C CYS A 153 11.33 -13.87 -1.81
N PHE A 154 12.53 -13.31 -1.68
CA PHE A 154 12.75 -11.94 -1.22
C PHE A 154 13.33 -11.10 -2.35
N PHE A 155 12.59 -10.10 -2.81
CA PHE A 155 12.98 -9.27 -3.95
C PHE A 155 12.98 -7.79 -3.60
N MET A 156 14.05 -7.09 -3.95
CA MET A 156 14.18 -5.66 -3.77
C MET A 156 14.53 -4.99 -5.10
N PHE A 157 13.60 -4.19 -5.61
CA PHE A 157 13.80 -3.44 -6.84
C PHE A 157 14.60 -2.17 -6.56
N VAL A 158 15.63 -1.91 -7.36
CA VAL A 158 16.44 -0.69 -7.25
C VAL A 158 16.69 -0.07 -8.62
N ASP A 159 16.70 1.26 -8.69
CA ASP A 159 17.13 1.97 -9.89
C ASP A 159 18.65 2.08 -10.01
N ASP A 160 19.11 2.60 -11.14
CA ASP A 160 20.53 2.82 -11.41
C ASP A 160 21.20 3.75 -10.41
N ILE A 161 20.47 4.73 -9.86
CA ILE A 161 20.98 5.67 -8.86
C ILE A 161 21.29 4.92 -7.56
N THR A 162 20.29 4.22 -7.03
CA THR A 162 20.40 3.44 -5.79
C THR A 162 21.42 2.32 -5.95
N PHE A 163 21.41 1.61 -7.08
CA PHE A 163 22.37 0.53 -7.34
C PHE A 163 23.83 1.03 -7.33
N LYS A 164 24.09 2.22 -7.88
CA LYS A 164 25.43 2.85 -7.81
C LYS A 164 25.81 3.22 -6.39
N ALA A 165 24.89 3.78 -5.60
CA ALA A 165 25.13 4.11 -4.18
C ALA A 165 25.44 2.86 -3.33
N LEU A 166 24.73 1.76 -3.57
CA LEU A 166 25.01 0.47 -2.91
C LEU A 166 26.40 -0.07 -3.27
N LYS A 167 26.84 0.11 -4.52
CA LYS A 167 28.19 -0.28 -4.95
C LYS A 167 29.27 0.62 -4.35
N SER A 168 29.08 1.94 -4.31
CA SER A 168 30.08 2.86 -3.76
C SER A 168 30.28 2.67 -2.26
N HIS A 169 29.23 2.27 -1.54
CA HIS A 169 29.31 1.92 -0.11
C HIS A 169 29.83 0.49 0.14
N ASN A 170 30.30 -0.23 -0.89
CA ASN A 170 30.75 -1.62 -0.82
C ASN A 170 29.71 -2.59 -0.22
N ILE A 171 28.42 -2.24 -0.26
CA ILE A 171 27.33 -3.11 0.20
C ILE A 171 27.15 -4.25 -0.80
N LEU A 172 27.21 -3.93 -2.10
CA LEU A 172 27.31 -4.91 -3.17
C LEU A 172 28.78 -5.27 -3.39
N VAL A 173 29.30 -6.21 -2.59
CA VAL A 173 30.66 -6.73 -2.79
C VAL A 173 30.70 -7.51 -4.11
N LYS A 174 31.67 -7.18 -4.97
CA LYS A 174 31.92 -7.73 -6.33
C LYS A 174 31.99 -9.27 -6.45
N LYS A 175 31.90 -10.03 -5.35
CA LYS A 175 32.38 -11.42 -5.26
C LYS A 175 31.32 -12.48 -4.91
N LEU A 176 30.03 -12.16 -4.92
CA LEU A 176 28.99 -13.19 -4.82
C LEU A 176 28.21 -13.26 -6.12
N LEU A 177 28.12 -14.47 -6.66
CA LEU A 177 27.56 -14.89 -7.95
C LEU A 177 26.08 -14.53 -8.17
N GLU A 178 25.44 -13.86 -7.21
CA GLU A 178 24.03 -13.58 -7.17
C GLU A 178 23.89 -12.20 -6.54
N ASN A 179 23.29 -11.22 -7.22
CA ASN A 179 23.04 -9.87 -6.69
C ASN A 179 22.15 -9.93 -5.43
N LYS A 180 22.67 -10.40 -4.29
CA LYS A 180 21.96 -10.66 -3.05
C LYS A 180 22.58 -9.87 -1.90
N ILE A 181 21.72 -9.31 -1.05
CA ILE A 181 22.11 -8.63 0.19
C ILE A 181 21.24 -9.22 1.31
N GLY A 182 21.84 -10.08 2.15
CA GLY A 182 21.10 -10.84 3.14
C GLY A 182 20.03 -11.71 2.47
N ALA A 183 18.77 -11.58 2.91
CA ALA A 183 17.65 -12.29 2.28
C ALA A 183 17.33 -11.75 0.88
N TRP A 184 17.50 -10.44 0.66
CA TRP A 184 17.05 -9.77 -0.57
C TRP A 184 17.87 -10.15 -1.79
N ARG A 185 17.19 -10.62 -2.83
CA ARG A 185 17.68 -10.54 -4.20
C ARG A 185 17.44 -9.13 -4.74
N ILE A 186 18.50 -8.47 -5.16
CA ILE A 186 18.49 -7.12 -5.72
C ILE A 186 18.21 -7.22 -7.22
N VAL A 187 17.07 -6.67 -7.63
CA VAL A 187 16.68 -6.56 -9.04
C VAL A 187 16.90 -5.14 -9.51
N ARG A 188 17.78 -4.99 -10.49
CA ARG A 188 18.09 -3.69 -11.05
C ARG A 188 17.09 -3.34 -12.16
N VAL A 189 16.37 -2.24 -11.98
CA VAL A 189 15.52 -1.63 -13.00
C VAL A 189 16.37 -0.64 -13.78
N SER A 190 16.87 -1.09 -14.93
CA SER A 190 17.93 -0.38 -15.68
C SER A 190 17.39 0.45 -16.85
N GLY A 191 18.16 1.43 -17.30
CA GLY A 191 17.80 2.26 -18.45
C GLY A 191 16.91 3.45 -18.08
N ASN A 192 16.20 4.01 -19.06
CA ASN A 192 15.23 5.05 -18.80
C ASN A 192 14.07 4.45 -18.02
N LEU A 193 13.82 4.97 -16.81
CA LEU A 193 12.66 4.60 -16.00
C LEU A 193 11.37 4.79 -16.81
N LEU A 194 10.34 4.01 -16.48
CA LEU A 194 9.08 3.99 -17.22
C LEU A 194 8.27 5.28 -17.02
N TYR A 195 8.51 5.98 -15.91
CA TYR A 195 7.95 7.28 -15.59
C TYR A 195 9.05 8.24 -15.15
N GLU A 196 8.88 9.54 -15.41
CA GLU A 196 9.81 10.57 -14.92
C GLU A 196 9.80 10.67 -13.39
N ASN A 197 8.62 10.46 -12.77
CA ASN A 197 8.47 10.50 -11.33
C ASN A 197 8.96 9.18 -10.68
N PRO A 198 9.97 9.19 -9.80
CA PRO A 198 10.45 8.00 -9.10
C PRO A 198 9.37 7.30 -8.26
N ALA A 199 8.45 8.06 -7.65
CA ALA A 199 7.36 7.50 -6.86
C ALA A 199 6.41 6.64 -7.72
N MET A 200 6.15 7.07 -8.97
CA MET A 200 5.34 6.28 -9.90
C MET A 200 6.05 5.00 -10.37
N ASN A 201 7.38 5.01 -10.48
CA ASN A 201 8.13 3.78 -10.72
C ASN A 201 8.05 2.80 -9.53
N GLY A 202 7.95 3.32 -8.30
CA GLY A 202 7.68 2.53 -7.09
C GLY A 202 6.28 1.93 -7.04
N VAL A 203 5.29 2.56 -7.68
CA VAL A 203 3.91 2.04 -7.79
C VAL A 203 3.85 0.73 -8.57
N ILE A 204 4.75 0.50 -9.54
CA ILE A 204 4.79 -0.74 -10.34
C ILE A 204 5.06 -1.98 -9.46
N PRO A 205 6.21 -2.11 -8.76
CA PRO A 205 6.47 -3.24 -7.88
C PRO A 205 5.60 -3.25 -6.63
N LYS A 206 4.86 -2.17 -6.31
CA LYS A 206 3.88 -2.13 -5.23
C LYS A 206 2.54 -2.74 -5.61
N HIS A 207 2.00 -2.39 -6.77
CA HIS A 207 0.65 -2.80 -7.17
C HIS A 207 0.64 -3.94 -8.18
N LEU A 208 1.63 -4.05 -9.05
CA LEU A 208 1.66 -5.05 -10.12
C LEU A 208 2.51 -6.29 -9.78
N ILE A 209 2.65 -6.64 -8.50
CA ILE A 209 3.41 -7.83 -8.06
C ILE A 209 2.89 -9.10 -8.75
N HIS A 210 1.58 -9.25 -8.88
CA HIS A 210 0.94 -10.39 -9.56
C HIS A 210 1.28 -10.48 -11.06
N ARG A 211 1.68 -9.37 -11.70
CA ARG A 211 2.20 -9.37 -13.08
C ARG A 211 3.71 -9.67 -13.12
N LEU A 212 4.44 -9.19 -12.13
CA LEU A 212 5.89 -9.38 -11.99
C LEU A 212 6.26 -10.82 -11.57
N PHE A 213 5.42 -11.45 -10.74
CA PHE A 213 5.62 -12.79 -10.18
C PHE A 213 4.40 -13.68 -10.49
N PRO A 214 4.19 -14.04 -11.78
CA PRO A 214 2.95 -14.66 -12.24
C PRO A 214 2.65 -16.03 -11.61
N ASN A 215 3.68 -16.74 -11.12
CA ASN A 215 3.54 -18.05 -10.50
C ASN A 215 3.44 -18.02 -8.96
N SER A 216 3.63 -16.83 -8.36
CA SER A 216 3.39 -16.66 -6.93
C SER A 216 1.89 -16.70 -6.62
N LYS A 217 1.53 -17.19 -5.43
CA LYS A 217 0.15 -17.29 -4.95
C LYS A 217 -0.17 -16.24 -3.91
N PHE A 218 0.84 -15.77 -3.20
CA PHE A 218 0.75 -14.71 -2.23
C PHE A 218 1.88 -13.72 -2.43
N SER A 219 1.61 -12.45 -2.14
CA SER A 219 2.63 -11.43 -2.10
C SER A 219 2.50 -10.52 -0.90
N ILE A 220 3.63 -10.04 -0.41
CA ILE A 220 3.73 -8.99 0.59
C ILE A 220 4.52 -7.83 -0.04
N TRP A 221 3.90 -6.66 -0.12
CA TRP A 221 4.61 -5.40 -0.36
C TRP A 221 5.09 -4.82 0.96
N LEU A 222 6.36 -4.41 1.03
CA LEU A 222 6.96 -3.75 2.18
C LEU A 222 7.68 -2.48 1.74
N ASP A 223 7.18 -1.32 2.13
CA ASP A 223 7.84 -0.04 1.90
C ASP A 223 9.27 -0.06 2.51
N ALA A 224 10.25 0.50 1.79
CA ALA A 224 11.66 0.36 2.14
C ALA A 224 12.05 1.08 3.44
N LYS A 225 11.22 2.03 3.88
CA LYS A 225 11.34 2.64 5.21
C LYS A 225 11.05 1.66 6.36
N LEU A 226 10.42 0.52 6.08
CA LEU A 226 10.04 -0.47 7.08
C LEU A 226 11.07 -1.62 7.19
N GLN A 227 11.20 -2.15 8.40
CA GLN A 227 11.82 -3.45 8.65
C GLN A 227 10.75 -4.42 9.14
N LEU A 228 10.58 -5.53 8.42
CA LEU A 228 9.66 -6.59 8.84
C LEU A 228 10.19 -7.32 10.07
N MET A 229 9.37 -7.42 11.12
CA MET A 229 9.73 -8.00 12.41
C MET A 229 9.08 -9.37 12.68
N VAL A 230 8.13 -9.77 11.83
CA VAL A 230 7.37 -11.02 11.96
C VAL A 230 7.57 -11.87 10.71
N ASP A 231 7.59 -13.20 10.87
CA ASP A 231 7.77 -14.12 9.76
C ASP A 231 6.66 -13.98 8.70
N PRO A 232 7.00 -13.80 7.41
CA PRO A 232 6.03 -13.56 6.35
C PRO A 232 5.01 -14.70 6.15
N LEU A 233 5.36 -15.96 6.44
CA LEU A 233 4.41 -17.06 6.34
C LEU A 233 3.29 -16.92 7.37
N LEU A 234 3.65 -16.52 8.59
CA LEU A 234 2.67 -16.31 9.67
C LEU A 234 1.78 -15.10 9.40
N LEU A 235 2.32 -14.05 8.78
CA LEU A 235 1.51 -12.89 8.41
C LEU A 235 0.49 -13.23 7.34
N ILE A 236 0.88 -13.94 6.28
CA ILE A 236 -0.06 -14.41 5.24
C ILE A 236 -1.12 -15.31 5.85
N HIS A 237 -0.72 -16.26 6.69
CA HIS A 237 -1.65 -17.17 7.33
C HIS A 237 -2.66 -16.44 8.22
N SER A 238 -2.18 -15.55 9.09
CA SER A 238 -3.02 -14.89 10.09
C SER A 238 -3.92 -13.81 9.49
N LEU A 239 -3.40 -13.00 8.55
CA LEU A 239 -4.10 -11.81 8.06
C LEU A 239 -4.87 -12.04 6.76
N VAL A 240 -4.53 -13.07 5.99
CA VAL A 240 -5.14 -13.33 4.68
C VAL A 240 -5.89 -14.66 4.67
N ILE A 241 -5.20 -15.76 4.99
CA ILE A 241 -5.79 -17.11 4.89
C ILE A 241 -6.86 -17.32 5.96
N SER A 242 -6.52 -17.09 7.23
CA SER A 242 -7.42 -17.28 8.38
C SER A 242 -8.62 -16.33 8.36
N GLU A 243 -8.47 -15.19 7.69
CA GLU A 243 -9.54 -14.19 7.48
C GLU A 243 -10.39 -14.48 6.24
N ASN A 244 -9.93 -15.40 5.37
CA ASN A 244 -10.56 -15.70 4.09
C ASN A 244 -10.79 -14.45 3.22
N VAL A 245 -9.76 -13.60 3.12
CA VAL A 245 -9.77 -12.35 2.35
C VAL A 245 -8.82 -12.41 1.14
N ASP A 246 -9.01 -11.49 0.19
CA ASP A 246 -8.14 -11.36 -0.98
C ASP A 246 -6.89 -10.51 -0.67
N MET A 247 -7.03 -9.54 0.24
CA MET A 247 -5.97 -8.61 0.62
C MET A 247 -6.12 -8.18 2.08
N ALA A 248 -4.98 -7.98 2.75
CA ALA A 248 -4.90 -7.34 4.05
C ALA A 248 -4.02 -6.08 3.98
N ILE A 249 -4.49 -5.00 4.61
CA ILE A 249 -3.84 -3.69 4.59
C ILE A 249 -4.15 -2.93 5.88
N ALA A 250 -3.21 -2.12 6.36
CA ALA A 250 -3.42 -1.31 7.55
C ALA A 250 -4.41 -0.17 7.26
N LYS A 251 -5.14 0.26 8.28
CA LYS A 251 -5.92 1.50 8.23
C LYS A 251 -4.99 2.70 8.43
N HIS A 252 -5.33 3.83 7.81
CA HIS A 252 -4.67 5.08 8.15
C HIS A 252 -5.03 5.45 9.61
N PRO A 253 -4.04 5.83 10.45
CA PRO A 253 -4.29 6.06 11.88
C PRO A 253 -5.21 7.24 12.20
N TYR A 254 -5.38 8.18 11.27
CA TYR A 254 -6.06 9.45 11.53
C TYR A 254 -7.23 9.78 10.61
N TYR A 255 -7.27 9.23 9.40
CA TYR A 255 -8.22 9.67 8.39
C TYR A 255 -9.13 8.51 8.03
N LEU A 256 -10.42 8.82 8.00
CA LEU A 256 -11.48 7.86 7.70
C LEU A 256 -12.00 8.08 6.28
N HIS A 257 -12.08 9.34 5.85
CA HIS A 257 -12.63 9.74 4.55
C HIS A 257 -11.50 10.10 3.57
N THR A 258 -11.64 9.71 2.30
CA THR A 258 -10.66 10.04 1.24
C THR A 258 -10.39 11.54 1.16
N MET A 259 -11.40 12.38 1.36
CA MET A 259 -11.25 13.83 1.27
C MET A 259 -10.41 14.43 2.41
N GLU A 260 -10.41 13.82 3.61
CA GLU A 260 -9.53 14.25 4.71
C GLU A 260 -8.06 14.08 4.31
N GLU A 261 -7.72 12.93 3.71
CA GLU A 261 -6.37 12.66 3.20
C GLU A 261 -6.01 13.59 2.03
N ALA A 262 -6.96 13.91 1.15
CA ALA A 262 -6.74 14.87 0.07
C ALA A 262 -6.43 16.28 0.61
N MET A 263 -7.24 16.78 1.55
CA MET A 263 -7.02 18.07 2.19
C MET A 263 -5.68 18.12 2.94
N ALA A 264 -5.33 17.05 3.66
CA ALA A 264 -4.05 16.93 4.33
C ALA A 264 -2.88 16.92 3.33
N THR A 265 -2.98 16.16 2.24
CA THR A 265 -1.96 16.08 1.18
C THR A 265 -1.67 17.46 0.60
N ALA A 266 -2.72 18.24 0.30
CA ALA A 266 -2.59 19.59 -0.20
C ALA A 266 -1.96 20.54 0.83
N ARG A 267 -2.47 20.53 2.07
CA ARG A 267 -2.01 21.42 3.16
C ARG A 267 -0.54 21.23 3.49
N TRP A 268 -0.09 19.97 3.51
CA TRP A 268 1.29 19.62 3.85
C TRP A 268 2.25 19.64 2.65
N LYS A 269 1.78 20.04 1.46
CA LYS A 269 2.55 20.02 0.21
C LYS A 269 3.24 18.67 -0.04
N LYS A 270 2.58 17.58 0.36
CA LYS A 270 3.08 16.21 0.10
C LYS A 270 3.09 15.92 -1.41
N TRP A 271 2.28 16.65 -2.16
CA TRP A 271 2.30 16.73 -3.61
C TRP A 271 2.46 18.19 -4.04
N GLY A 272 3.37 18.45 -4.97
CA GLY A 272 3.72 19.81 -5.38
C GLY A 272 2.66 20.49 -6.26
N ASP A 273 1.84 19.68 -6.94
CA ASP A 273 0.82 20.13 -7.88
C ASP A 273 -0.57 19.98 -7.27
N VAL A 274 -0.98 21.01 -6.54
CA VAL A 274 -2.27 21.05 -5.85
C VAL A 274 -3.45 21.05 -6.84
N ASP A 275 -3.27 21.56 -8.06
CA ASP A 275 -4.33 21.64 -9.07
C ASP A 275 -4.64 20.26 -9.66
N SER A 276 -3.62 19.40 -9.88
CA SER A 276 -3.88 18.01 -10.28
C SER A 276 -4.56 17.20 -9.17
N LEU A 277 -4.23 17.46 -7.90
CA LEU A 277 -4.93 16.85 -6.76
C LEU A 277 -6.41 17.24 -6.73
N LYS A 278 -6.72 18.53 -6.92
CA LYS A 278 -8.09 19.02 -7.01
C LYS A 278 -8.83 18.35 -8.17
N THR A 279 -8.21 18.30 -9.35
CA THR A 279 -8.77 17.67 -10.56
C THR A 279 -9.10 16.20 -10.34
N GLN A 280 -8.21 15.46 -9.66
CA GLN A 280 -8.46 14.06 -9.31
C GLN A 280 -9.71 13.93 -8.42
N MET A 281 -9.77 14.69 -7.32
CA MET A 281 -10.89 14.59 -6.38
C MET A 281 -12.22 15.01 -7.02
N GLU A 282 -12.24 16.09 -7.80
CA GLU A 282 -13.43 16.51 -8.54
C GLU A 282 -13.89 15.44 -9.54
N THR A 283 -12.95 14.78 -10.22
CA THR A 283 -13.26 13.66 -11.11
C THR A 283 -13.87 12.50 -10.33
N TYR A 284 -13.35 12.16 -9.15
CA TYR A 284 -13.89 11.08 -8.34
C TYR A 284 -15.29 11.38 -7.80
N CYS A 285 -15.54 12.58 -7.29
CA CYS A 285 -16.87 12.96 -6.81
C CYS A 285 -17.91 12.97 -7.94
N GLU A 286 -17.54 13.47 -9.13
CA GLU A 286 -18.39 13.41 -10.32
C GLU A 286 -18.75 11.99 -10.74
N ASN A 287 -17.83 11.04 -10.47
CA ASN A 287 -17.97 9.64 -10.84
C ASN A 287 -18.30 8.75 -9.63
N GLY A 288 -18.97 9.29 -8.61
CA GLY A 288 -19.61 8.48 -7.58
C GLY A 288 -18.78 8.16 -6.33
N LEU A 289 -17.67 8.86 -6.08
CA LEU A 289 -17.02 8.81 -4.77
C LEU A 289 -17.95 9.37 -3.69
N GLN A 290 -18.16 8.61 -2.62
CA GLN A 290 -19.00 8.98 -1.47
C GLN A 290 -18.20 8.86 -0.17
N PRO A 291 -18.52 9.64 0.89
CA PRO A 291 -17.84 9.52 2.18
C PRO A 291 -18.03 8.14 2.78
N TRP A 292 -17.11 7.73 3.65
CA TRP A 292 -17.26 6.51 4.42
C TRP A 292 -18.53 6.55 5.29
N THR A 293 -19.31 5.46 5.28
CA THR A 293 -20.47 5.26 6.14
C THR A 293 -20.48 3.81 6.64
N PRO A 294 -21.22 3.49 7.72
CA PRO A 294 -21.38 2.11 8.19
C PRO A 294 -21.95 1.13 7.13
N GLU A 295 -22.59 1.63 6.08
CA GLU A 295 -23.10 0.82 4.96
C GLU A 295 -21.98 0.22 4.12
N LYS A 296 -20.76 0.79 4.17
CA LYS A 296 -19.58 0.26 3.48
C LYS A 296 -18.93 -0.93 4.20
N LEU A 297 -19.46 -1.36 5.35
CA LEU A 297 -18.95 -2.56 6.03
C LEU A 297 -18.97 -3.78 5.08
N PRO A 298 -17.93 -4.63 5.10
CA PRO A 298 -16.88 -4.73 6.12
C PRO A 298 -15.69 -3.77 5.95
N TYR A 299 -15.71 -2.83 5.02
CA TYR A 299 -14.63 -1.85 4.89
C TYR A 299 -14.74 -0.80 6.00
N THR A 300 -13.78 -0.80 6.92
CA THR A 300 -13.83 0.05 8.13
C THR A 300 -13.18 1.43 7.95
N SER A 301 -12.61 1.73 6.78
CA SER A 301 -12.07 3.05 6.43
C SER A 301 -11.95 3.22 4.92
N ASP A 302 -12.03 4.45 4.41
CA ASP A 302 -11.71 4.78 3.01
C ASP A 302 -10.22 5.02 2.76
N VAL A 303 -9.43 5.17 3.83
CA VAL A 303 -8.01 5.54 3.75
C VAL A 303 -7.12 4.45 4.36
N PRO A 304 -6.34 3.73 3.53
CA PRO A 304 -5.37 2.77 4.04
C PRO A 304 -4.04 3.42 4.45
N ASP A 305 -3.27 2.72 5.28
CA ASP A 305 -1.82 2.83 5.28
C ASP A 305 -1.25 1.71 4.40
N SER A 306 -0.73 2.12 3.24
CA SER A 306 -0.28 1.23 2.17
C SER A 306 1.21 0.89 2.26
N ALA A 307 1.86 1.16 3.39
CA ALA A 307 3.27 0.83 3.59
C ALA A 307 3.53 -0.68 3.72
N LEU A 308 2.52 -1.47 4.11
CA LEU A 308 2.53 -2.93 4.13
C LEU A 308 1.22 -3.46 3.51
N ILE A 309 1.33 -4.29 2.47
CA ILE A 309 0.14 -4.87 1.81
C ILE A 309 0.34 -6.36 1.59
N LEU A 310 -0.57 -7.19 2.09
CA LEU A 310 -0.55 -8.64 1.90
C LEU A 310 -1.67 -9.03 0.94
N ARG A 311 -1.39 -9.92 -0.02
CA ARG A 311 -2.34 -10.31 -1.06
C ARG A 311 -2.31 -11.80 -1.29
N LYS A 312 -3.49 -12.39 -1.47
CA LYS A 312 -3.68 -13.68 -2.13
C LYS A 312 -3.98 -13.40 -3.59
N HIS A 313 -3.11 -13.84 -4.49
CA HIS A 313 -3.30 -13.59 -5.93
C HIS A 313 -4.50 -14.37 -6.44
N GLY A 314 -5.44 -13.63 -7.03
CA GLY A 314 -6.69 -14.14 -7.56
C GLY A 314 -7.46 -13.02 -8.25
N LEU A 315 -8.69 -13.31 -8.70
CA LEU A 315 -9.49 -12.36 -9.47
C LEU A 315 -9.68 -11.01 -8.75
N GLY A 316 -10.14 -11.03 -7.50
CA GLY A 316 -10.43 -9.83 -6.71
C GLY A 316 -9.18 -8.97 -6.46
N SER A 317 -8.11 -9.56 -5.92
CA SER A 317 -6.87 -8.84 -5.63
C SER A 317 -6.21 -8.28 -6.88
N ASN A 318 -6.18 -9.06 -7.98
CA ASN A 318 -5.47 -8.69 -9.20
C ASN A 318 -6.25 -7.59 -9.92
N LEU A 319 -7.58 -7.71 -10.02
CA LEU A 319 -8.43 -6.67 -10.59
C LEU A 319 -8.29 -5.36 -9.83
N PHE A 320 -8.42 -5.39 -8.49
CA PHE A 320 -8.22 -4.20 -7.66
C PHE A 320 -6.85 -3.56 -7.91
N SER A 321 -5.81 -4.38 -7.97
CA SER A 321 -4.44 -3.91 -8.20
C SER A 321 -4.27 -3.24 -9.57
N CYS A 322 -4.88 -3.80 -10.62
CA CYS A 322 -4.86 -3.24 -11.96
C CYS A 322 -5.63 -1.91 -12.05
N LEU A 323 -6.85 -1.88 -11.51
CA LEU A 323 -7.69 -0.67 -11.50
C LEU A 323 -7.03 0.45 -10.70
N LEU A 324 -6.50 0.13 -9.52
CA LEU A 324 -5.77 1.09 -8.70
C LEU A 324 -4.54 1.62 -9.44
N PHE A 325 -3.74 0.75 -10.06
CA PHE A 325 -2.60 1.17 -10.87
C PHE A 325 -3.00 2.16 -11.98
N ASN A 326 -4.10 1.89 -12.70
CA ASN A 326 -4.57 2.76 -13.78
C ASN A 326 -4.99 4.15 -13.28
N GLU A 327 -5.59 4.24 -12.09
CA GLU A 327 -5.92 5.53 -11.47
C GLU A 327 -4.68 6.29 -10.99
N LEU A 328 -3.65 5.58 -10.49
CA LEU A 328 -2.39 6.20 -10.08
C LEU A 328 -1.58 6.72 -11.27
N GLU A 329 -1.58 5.97 -12.38
CA GLU A 329 -0.96 6.42 -13.63
C GLU A 329 -1.66 7.68 -14.17
N ALA A 330 -3.00 7.71 -14.13
CA ALA A 330 -3.78 8.81 -14.68
C ALA A 330 -3.70 10.11 -13.88
N PHE A 331 -3.41 10.02 -12.57
CA PHE A 331 -3.38 11.16 -11.67
C PHE A 331 -2.03 11.28 -10.96
N ASN A 332 -1.93 10.74 -9.74
CA ASN A 332 -0.73 10.84 -8.93
C ASN A 332 -0.49 9.52 -8.18
N PRO A 333 0.76 9.21 -7.79
CA PRO A 333 1.13 7.92 -7.20
C PRO A 333 0.66 7.74 -5.74
N ARG A 334 -0.18 8.61 -5.18
CA ARG A 334 -0.66 8.53 -3.79
C ARG A 334 -1.90 7.67 -3.71
N ASP A 335 -1.68 6.36 -3.53
CA ASP A 335 -2.72 5.32 -3.54
C ASP A 335 -3.88 5.51 -2.58
N GLN A 336 -3.66 6.19 -1.44
CA GLN A 336 -4.69 6.53 -0.47
C GLN A 336 -5.87 7.30 -1.07
N LEU A 337 -5.63 8.10 -2.13
CA LEU A 337 -6.65 8.92 -2.77
C LEU A 337 -7.55 8.13 -3.73
N ALA A 338 -6.99 7.12 -4.40
CA ALA A 338 -7.72 6.30 -5.36
C ALA A 338 -8.36 5.05 -4.72
N PHE A 339 -7.94 4.69 -3.50
CA PHE A 339 -8.30 3.44 -2.85
C PHE A 339 -9.81 3.20 -2.75
N ALA A 340 -10.54 4.10 -2.09
CA ALA A 340 -11.99 3.95 -1.92
C ALA A 340 -12.74 4.08 -3.24
N PHE A 341 -12.33 5.01 -4.12
CA PHE A 341 -12.93 5.18 -5.45
C PHE A 341 -12.93 3.86 -6.24
N VAL A 342 -11.80 3.15 -6.26
CA VAL A 342 -11.66 1.86 -6.95
C VAL A 342 -12.44 0.76 -6.21
N ARG A 343 -12.24 0.61 -4.90
CA ARG A 343 -12.87 -0.42 -4.07
C ARG A 343 -14.40 -0.38 -4.14
N ASP A 344 -14.97 0.82 -4.05
CA ASP A 344 -16.41 1.02 -3.94
C ASP A 344 -17.14 0.79 -5.27
N GLN A 345 -16.42 0.90 -6.39
CA GLN A 345 -17.02 0.74 -7.72
C GLN A 345 -16.66 -0.58 -8.40
N MET A 346 -15.55 -1.24 -8.04
CA MET A 346 -15.17 -2.50 -8.69
C MET A 346 -16.21 -3.61 -8.49
N LYS A 347 -16.34 -4.47 -9.50
CA LYS A 347 -17.05 -5.75 -9.45
C LYS A 347 -16.19 -6.83 -10.13
N PRO A 348 -16.03 -8.03 -9.53
CA PRO A 348 -16.53 -8.42 -8.21
C PRO A 348 -15.90 -7.60 -7.08
N LYS A 349 -16.55 -7.55 -5.91
CA LYS A 349 -16.03 -6.85 -4.74
C LYS A 349 -14.81 -7.57 -4.17
N ILE A 350 -13.80 -6.80 -3.80
CA ILE A 350 -12.59 -7.32 -3.13
C ILE A 350 -12.86 -7.57 -1.64
N LYS A 351 -12.46 -8.73 -1.13
CA LYS A 351 -12.51 -8.98 0.33
C LYS A 351 -11.26 -8.41 0.97
N LEU A 352 -11.44 -7.51 1.94
CA LEU A 352 -10.35 -6.83 2.63
C LEU A 352 -10.36 -7.13 4.12
N ASN A 353 -9.17 -7.41 4.66
CA ASN A 353 -8.89 -7.28 6.09
C ASN A 353 -8.19 -5.94 6.33
N MET A 354 -8.92 -4.96 6.87
CA MET A 354 -8.38 -3.65 7.21
C MET A 354 -7.98 -3.62 8.69
N PHE A 355 -6.72 -3.94 8.97
CA PHE A 355 -6.24 -4.08 10.35
C PHE A 355 -5.81 -2.76 10.97
N GLU A 356 -5.88 -2.70 12.30
CA GLU A 356 -5.55 -1.52 13.11
C GLU A 356 -4.06 -1.13 13.00
N VAL A 357 -3.74 0.13 13.31
CA VAL A 357 -2.35 0.62 13.25
C VAL A 357 -1.48 -0.04 14.34
N GLU A 358 -2.04 -0.40 15.48
CA GLU A 358 -1.32 -1.06 16.58
C GLU A 358 -0.82 -2.45 16.16
N VAL A 359 -1.59 -3.11 15.30
CA VAL A 359 -1.17 -4.34 14.64
C VAL A 359 0.02 -4.09 13.73
N PHE A 360 -0.05 -3.04 12.90
CA PHE A 360 1.03 -2.67 11.98
C PHE A 360 2.35 -2.40 12.74
N GLU A 361 2.27 -1.67 13.85
CA GLU A 361 3.42 -1.33 14.71
C GLU A 361 4.08 -2.56 15.36
N GLN A 362 3.35 -3.66 15.53
CA GLN A 362 3.91 -4.94 16.00
C GLN A 362 4.57 -5.74 14.86
N ILE A 363 4.09 -5.59 13.64
CA ILE A 363 4.56 -6.35 12.46
C ILE A 363 5.82 -5.73 11.86
N ALA A 364 5.92 -4.40 11.87
CA ALA A 364 6.99 -3.68 11.19
C ALA A 364 7.52 -2.51 12.03
N MET A 365 8.84 -2.31 11.97
CA MET A 365 9.52 -1.15 12.56
C MET A 365 9.80 -0.11 11.49
N GLU A 366 9.31 1.12 11.68
CA GLU A 366 9.53 2.23 10.76
C GLU A 366 10.86 2.95 11.03
N TYR A 367 11.59 3.24 9.96
CA TYR A 367 12.82 4.02 9.97
C TYR A 367 12.67 5.30 9.16
N ARG A 368 13.43 6.33 9.53
CA ARG A 368 13.52 7.56 8.74
C ARG A 368 14.28 7.31 7.43
N HIS A 369 13.80 7.95 6.36
CA HIS A 369 14.46 8.04 5.07
C HIS A 369 15.88 8.61 5.18
N ASN A 370 16.71 8.40 4.16
CA ASN A 370 18.06 8.96 4.09
C ASN A 370 18.03 10.49 4.19
N LEU A 371 18.80 11.05 5.14
CA LEU A 371 19.05 12.49 5.22
C LEU A 371 19.90 12.89 4.02
N LYS A 372 19.36 13.64 3.05
CA LYS A 372 20.19 14.24 1.99
C LYS A 372 21.18 15.24 2.60
N HIS A 373 22.48 14.92 2.59
CA HIS A 373 23.54 15.90 2.84
C HIS A 373 23.85 16.70 1.56
N GLY A 374 23.31 17.91 1.47
CA GLY A 374 23.97 19.06 0.82
C GLY A 374 23.92 19.24 -0.71
N ARG A 375 23.49 20.45 -1.09
CA ARG A 375 23.74 21.19 -2.35
C ARG A 375 23.07 20.69 -3.65
N GLY A 376 21.79 21.00 -3.73
CA GLY A 376 21.12 21.33 -4.98
C GLY A 376 20.04 22.36 -4.66
N SER A 377 20.41 23.64 -4.66
CA SER A 377 19.44 24.72 -4.72
C SER A 377 18.59 24.46 -5.95
N PHE A 378 17.35 24.01 -5.77
CA PHE A 378 16.33 24.27 -6.76
C PHE A 378 16.36 25.77 -6.98
N ARG A 379 16.67 26.17 -8.22
CA ARG A 379 16.59 27.56 -8.63
C ARG A 379 15.19 28.05 -8.30
N ASP A 380 15.16 29.12 -7.53
CA ASP A 380 13.99 29.94 -7.26
C ASP A 380 13.29 30.25 -8.59
N GLY A 381 12.03 29.82 -8.71
CA GLY A 381 11.35 29.70 -9.99
C GLY A 381 9.87 29.34 -9.86
N SER A 382 9.17 30.08 -9.00
CA SER A 382 7.72 30.36 -8.93
C SER A 382 7.22 30.26 -7.49
N LYS A 383 6.69 31.38 -6.99
CA LYS A 383 6.03 31.47 -5.69
C LYS A 383 4.80 30.55 -5.70
N SER A 384 4.92 29.32 -5.21
CA SER A 384 3.76 28.44 -4.98
C SER A 384 2.89 29.05 -3.87
N ARG A 385 1.70 29.50 -4.24
CA ARG A 385 0.68 30.02 -3.32
C ARG A 385 0.43 28.96 -2.23
N ARG A 386 0.38 29.38 -0.96
CA ARG A 386 -0.31 28.57 0.06
C ARG A 386 -1.75 28.41 -0.45
N ALA A 387 -2.23 27.19 -0.56
CA ALA A 387 -3.67 27.01 -0.61
C ALA A 387 -4.24 27.60 0.70
N SER A 388 -5.21 28.50 0.58
CA SER A 388 -6.05 28.86 1.72
C SER A 388 -6.83 27.61 2.16
N SER A 389 -7.53 27.69 3.29
CA SER A 389 -8.52 26.69 3.72
C SER A 389 -9.58 26.35 2.65
N ASP A 390 -9.57 27.05 1.52
CA ASP A 390 -10.70 27.15 0.60
C ASP A 390 -10.57 26.29 -0.65
N LEU A 391 -9.61 25.34 -0.67
CA LEU A 391 -9.34 24.44 -1.80
C LEU A 391 -10.61 23.76 -2.36
N PHE A 392 -11.54 23.46 -1.45
CA PHE A 392 -12.85 22.87 -1.75
C PHE A 392 -14.04 23.68 -1.19
N VAL A 393 -13.80 24.85 -0.59
CA VAL A 393 -14.81 25.56 0.24
C VAL A 393 -15.23 26.94 -0.31
N ASN A 394 -14.37 27.71 -1.00
CA ASN A 394 -14.79 28.98 -1.61
C ASN A 394 -14.66 28.97 -3.14
N GLY A 395 -15.74 28.58 -3.80
CA GLY A 395 -15.94 28.75 -5.23
C GLY A 395 -17.17 27.99 -5.69
N SER A 396 -18.09 28.67 -6.36
CA SER A 396 -19.33 28.12 -6.93
C SER A 396 -19.14 26.71 -7.54
N CYS A 397 -19.96 25.75 -7.10
CA CYS A 397 -20.11 24.39 -7.64
C CYS A 397 -18.83 23.52 -7.67
N SER A 398 -18.24 23.19 -6.50
CA SER A 398 -17.34 22.03 -6.45
C SER A 398 -18.14 20.76 -6.73
N ARG A 399 -17.62 19.86 -7.59
CA ARG A 399 -18.24 18.55 -7.82
C ARG A 399 -18.26 17.67 -6.57
N CYS A 400 -17.47 18.03 -5.56
CA CYS A 400 -17.40 17.36 -4.26
C CYS A 400 -18.26 18.02 -3.17
N GLU A 401 -19.04 19.06 -3.48
CA GLU A 401 -19.85 19.77 -2.48
C GLU A 401 -20.77 18.82 -1.70
N ARG A 402 -21.48 17.93 -2.40
CA ARG A 402 -22.33 16.90 -1.76
C ARG A 402 -21.53 15.98 -0.84
N TYR A 403 -20.36 15.52 -1.28
CA TYR A 403 -19.47 14.68 -0.47
C TYR A 403 -19.10 15.39 0.84
N MET A 404 -18.76 16.68 0.77
CA MET A 404 -18.36 17.47 1.94
C MET A 404 -19.51 17.66 2.93
N LEU A 405 -20.70 17.98 2.43
CA LEU A 405 -21.90 18.14 3.26
C LEU A 405 -22.27 16.85 3.98
N GLU A 406 -22.28 15.72 3.28
CA GLU A 406 -22.53 14.40 3.86
C GLU A 406 -21.48 14.01 4.90
N MET A 407 -20.19 14.27 4.61
CA MET A 407 -19.08 13.98 5.52
C MET A 407 -19.16 14.81 6.82
N TRP A 408 -19.61 16.07 6.75
CA TRP A 408 -19.72 16.95 7.91
C TRP A 408 -21.06 16.85 8.65
N GLY A 409 -22.01 16.06 8.14
CA GLY A 409 -23.33 15.88 8.74
C GLY A 409 -24.25 17.10 8.58
N GLU A 410 -23.99 17.95 7.58
CA GLU A 410 -24.85 19.08 7.24
C GLU A 410 -25.85 18.63 6.17
N SER A 411 -26.97 18.02 6.58
CA SER A 411 -28.10 17.78 5.69
C SER A 411 -28.93 19.06 5.56
N HIS A 412 -29.08 19.56 4.32
CA HIS A 412 -30.13 20.52 4.00
C HIS A 412 -31.48 19.79 4.00
N ASP A 413 -32.14 19.77 5.15
CA ASP A 413 -33.60 19.62 5.23
C ASP A 413 -34.29 20.96 4.91
#